data_AF-A0A962HM65-F1
#
_entry.id   AF-A0A962HM65-F1
#
_cell.length_a   1.000
_cell.length_b   1.000
_cell.length_c   1.000
_cell.angle_alpha   90.00
_cell.angle_beta   90.00
_cell.angle_gamma   90.00
#
_symmetry.space_group_name_H-M   'P 1'
#
loop_
_entity.id
_entity.type
_entity.pdbx_description
1 polymer ?
#
loop_
_entity_poly.entity_id
_entity_poly.type
_entity_poly.pdbx_seq_one_letter_code
_entity_poly.pdbx_strand_id
1 'polypeptide(L)'
;MNDVLLLVLVGILVLVFLLPFLIGLLIAPSQQATRVELVKAPLADVWAALSDLSRQTEWRDDLKSMQLKDDDEGMRWVEIPAHGPKLVLRKIKEVPQKELVVQVERGKTPRGKRQAVFTAVPGGTRVTFTETSEISNPLGRFRAHIGSKLDKRLNHYIAQLKRHFSS
;
A
#
# COMPACT_ATOMS: atom_id res chain seq x y z
N MET A 1 4.34 -16.56 -45.94
CA MET A 1 4.91 -16.66 -44.58
C MET A 1 5.13 -18.15 -44.34
N ASN A 2 6.36 -18.59 -44.10
CA ASN A 2 6.66 -20.02 -44.03
C ASN A 2 6.01 -20.63 -42.78
N ASP A 3 5.40 -21.82 -42.89
CA ASP A 3 4.72 -22.48 -41.77
C ASP A 3 5.64 -22.66 -40.55
N VAL A 4 6.93 -22.90 -40.80
CA VAL A 4 7.97 -22.97 -39.77
C VAL A 4 8.11 -21.63 -39.03
N LEU A 5 8.10 -20.50 -39.74
CA LEU A 5 8.18 -19.18 -39.12
C LEU A 5 6.94 -18.90 -38.27
N LEU A 6 5.76 -19.28 -38.75
CA LEU A 6 4.51 -19.15 -37.98
C LEU A 6 4.58 -19.97 -36.68
N LEU A 7 5.03 -21.23 -36.75
CA LEU A 7 5.19 -22.09 -35.57
C LEU A 7 6.20 -21.53 -34.56
N VAL A 8 7.33 -20.99 -35.03
CA VAL A 8 8.32 -20.34 -34.17
C VAL A 8 7.72 -19.11 -33.46
N LEU A 9 6.99 -18.26 -34.18
CA LEU A 9 6.34 -17.09 -33.60
C LEU A 9 5.30 -17.48 -32.55
N VAL A 10 4.50 -18.50 -32.82
CA VAL A 10 3.52 -19.04 -31.86
C VAL A 10 4.24 -19.62 -30.63
N GLY A 11 5.31 -20.39 -30.82
CA GLY A 11 6.09 -20.96 -29.72
C GLY A 11 6.70 -19.88 -28.81
N ILE A 12 7.28 -18.83 -29.39
CA ILE A 12 7.81 -17.68 -28.63
C ILE A 12 6.68 -16.99 -27.86
N LEU A 13 5.54 -16.77 -28.50
CA LEU A 13 4.39 -16.13 -27.85
C LEU A 13 3.91 -16.94 -26.64
N VAL A 14 3.77 -18.26 -26.81
CA VAL A 14 3.40 -19.16 -25.70
C VAL A 14 4.41 -19.07 -24.57
N LEU A 15 5.71 -19.09 -24.87
CA LEU A 15 6.76 -19.03 -23.86
C LEU A 15 6.74 -17.71 -23.08
N VAL A 16 6.51 -16.59 -23.77
CA VAL A 16 6.42 -15.24 -23.17
C VAL A 16 5.25 -15.12 -22.18
N PHE A 17 4.16 -15.86 -22.36
CA PHE A 17 3.04 -15.86 -21.41
C PHE A 17 3.17 -16.96 -20.34
N LEU A 18 3.66 -18.13 -20.73
CA LEU A 18 3.75 -19.29 -19.86
C LEU A 18 4.80 -19.10 -18.76
N LEU A 19 5.99 -18.59 -19.09
CA LEU A 19 7.06 -18.43 -18.10
C LEU A 19 6.68 -17.45 -16.97
N PRO A 20 6.18 -16.22 -17.23
CA PRO A 20 5.71 -15.33 -16.16
C PRO A 20 4.59 -15.94 -15.31
N PHE A 21 3.70 -16.73 -15.92
CA PHE A 21 2.63 -17.39 -15.20
C PHE A 21 3.16 -18.45 -14.24
N LEU A 22 4.07 -19.31 -14.70
CA LEU A 22 4.70 -20.35 -13.88
C LEU A 22 5.52 -19.76 -12.74
N ILE A 23 6.34 -18.73 -13.01
CA ILE A 23 7.09 -18.02 -11.96
C ILE A 23 6.10 -17.38 -10.96
N GLY A 24 5.01 -16.80 -11.47
CA GLY A 24 3.93 -16.25 -10.67
C GLY A 24 3.31 -17.25 -9.68
N LEU A 25 3.19 -18.53 -10.06
CA LEU A 25 2.66 -19.57 -9.18
C LEU A 25 3.59 -19.88 -8.01
N LEU A 26 4.91 -19.74 -8.20
CA LEU A 26 5.92 -19.97 -7.16
C LEU A 26 6.05 -18.81 -6.18
N ILE A 27 5.53 -17.63 -6.52
CA ILE A 27 5.56 -16.45 -5.64
C ILE A 27 4.41 -16.51 -4.64
N ALA A 28 4.72 -16.21 -3.38
CA ALA A 28 3.74 -16.16 -2.30
C ALA A 28 2.59 -15.17 -2.64
N PRO A 29 1.34 -15.55 -2.36
CA PRO A 29 0.18 -14.68 -2.61
C PRO A 29 0.17 -13.43 -1.71
N SER A 30 0.85 -13.48 -0.57
CA SER A 30 1.01 -12.35 0.34
C SER A 30 2.42 -11.77 0.24
N GLN A 31 2.50 -10.44 0.20
CA GLN A 31 3.74 -9.69 0.34
C GLN A 31 3.63 -8.78 1.55
N GLN A 32 4.75 -8.58 2.25
CA GLN A 32 4.84 -7.72 3.42
C GLN A 32 6.09 -6.85 3.34
N ALA A 33 5.96 -5.58 3.70
CA ALA A 33 7.05 -4.64 3.88
C ALA A 33 6.93 -3.99 5.26
N THR A 34 8.05 -3.92 6.00
CA THR A 34 8.11 -3.29 7.32
C THR A 34 9.21 -2.24 7.34
N ARG A 35 8.94 -1.08 7.93
CA ARG A 35 9.89 0.03 8.11
C ARG A 35 9.76 0.62 9.50
N VAL A 36 10.89 0.92 10.12
CA VAL A 36 10.95 1.60 11.42
C VAL A 36 11.61 2.95 11.20
N GLU A 37 10.89 4.02 11.54
CA GLU A 37 11.31 5.38 11.22
C GLU A 37 11.15 6.28 12.43
N LEU A 38 12.09 7.22 12.58
CA LEU A 38 11.99 8.30 13.55
C LEU A 38 11.40 9.53 12.85
N VAL A 39 10.23 9.96 13.32
CA VAL A 39 9.62 11.24 12.94
C VAL A 39 9.97 12.26 14.02
N LYS A 40 10.60 13.37 13.63
CA LYS A 40 11.06 14.43 14.56
C LYS A 40 9.90 15.33 15.00
N ALA A 41 8.85 14.74 15.55
CA ALA A 41 7.68 15.44 16.05
C ALA A 41 7.05 14.70 17.25
N PRO A 42 6.31 15.41 18.12
CA PRO A 42 5.58 14.82 19.24
C PRO A 42 4.61 13.71 18.83
N LEU A 43 4.40 12.74 19.72
CA LEU A 43 3.51 11.59 19.47
C LEU A 43 2.09 12.00 19.11
N ALA A 44 1.56 13.02 19.77
CA ALA A 44 0.21 13.53 19.51
C ALA A 44 0.07 14.05 18.07
N ASP A 45 1.08 14.76 17.55
CA ASP A 45 1.05 15.36 16.22
C ASP A 45 1.19 14.30 15.13
N VAL A 46 2.12 13.36 15.31
CA VAL A 46 2.31 12.25 14.37
C VAL A 46 1.09 11.33 14.36
N TRP A 47 0.47 11.11 15.53
CA TRP A 47 -0.80 10.40 15.63
C TRP A 47 -1.89 11.14 14.84
N ALA A 48 -2.11 12.42 15.12
CA ALA A 48 -3.14 13.23 14.45
C ALA A 48 -2.95 13.24 12.93
N ALA A 49 -1.72 13.39 12.44
CA ALA A 49 -1.41 13.38 11.01
C ALA A 49 -1.79 12.05 10.31
N LEU A 50 -1.79 10.93 11.03
CA LEU A 50 -2.13 9.60 10.49
C LEU A 50 -3.59 9.19 10.76
N SER A 51 -4.15 9.57 11.91
CA SER A 51 -5.52 9.19 12.31
C SER A 51 -6.59 10.13 11.75
N ASP A 52 -6.25 11.41 11.55
CA ASP A 52 -7.16 12.39 10.95
C ASP A 52 -7.19 12.21 9.42
N LEU A 53 -8.20 11.47 8.99
CA LEU A 53 -8.41 11.14 7.58
C LEU A 53 -8.80 12.36 6.75
N SER A 54 -9.40 13.39 7.37
CA SER A 54 -9.84 14.58 6.64
C SER A 54 -8.67 15.47 6.20
N ARG A 55 -7.54 15.37 6.90
CA ARG A 55 -6.35 16.21 6.71
C ARG A 55 -5.22 15.53 5.95
N GLN A 56 -5.41 14.30 5.46
CA GLN A 56 -4.35 13.57 4.76
C GLN A 56 -3.84 14.32 3.52
N THR A 57 -4.72 15.00 2.79
CA THR A 57 -4.36 15.76 1.59
C THR A 57 -3.48 16.99 1.87
N GLU A 58 -3.37 17.42 3.13
CA GLU A 58 -2.50 18.54 3.51
C GLU A 58 -1.02 18.18 3.39
N TRP A 59 -0.68 16.90 3.53
CA TRP A 59 0.70 16.42 3.51
C TRP A 59 0.97 15.32 2.49
N ARG A 60 -0.09 14.72 1.94
CA ARG A 60 0.00 13.70 0.89
C ARG A 60 -0.16 14.28 -0.50
N ASP A 61 0.95 14.52 -1.19
CA ASP A 61 1.00 14.95 -2.60
C ASP A 61 0.46 13.89 -3.58
N ASP A 62 0.42 12.61 -3.17
CA ASP A 62 -0.13 11.52 -3.97
C ASP A 62 -1.66 11.45 -3.96
N LEU A 63 -2.33 12.20 -3.09
CA LEU A 63 -3.78 12.24 -2.95
C LEU A 63 -4.39 13.51 -3.54
N LYS A 64 -5.42 13.33 -4.37
CA LYS A 64 -6.24 14.44 -4.89
C LYS A 64 -7.36 14.78 -3.91
N SER A 65 -8.04 13.77 -3.36
CA SER A 65 -9.10 13.95 -2.38
C SER A 65 -9.41 12.66 -1.63
N MET A 66 -10.14 12.80 -0.52
CA MET A 66 -10.71 11.69 0.24
C MET A 66 -12.20 11.85 0.37
N GLN A 67 -12.93 10.74 0.25
CA GLN A 67 -14.37 10.69 0.45
C GLN A 67 -14.68 9.76 1.60
N LEU A 68 -15.02 10.32 2.75
CA LEU A 68 -15.50 9.55 3.89
C LEU A 68 -16.84 8.91 3.52
N LYS A 69 -17.05 7.69 4.01
CA LYS A 69 -18.28 6.93 3.83
C LYS A 69 -18.81 6.62 5.21
N ASP A 70 -20.07 6.93 5.40
CA ASP A 70 -20.80 6.54 6.59
C ASP A 70 -21.28 5.09 6.39
N ASP A 71 -20.89 4.21 7.29
CA ASP A 71 -21.40 2.84 7.34
C ASP A 71 -21.39 2.29 8.78
N ASP A 72 -22.22 1.28 9.02
CA ASP A 72 -22.46 0.72 10.36
C ASP A 72 -21.27 -0.12 10.89
N GLU A 73 -20.27 -0.41 10.04
CA GLU A 73 -19.13 -1.27 10.35
C GLU A 73 -17.84 -0.46 10.67
N GLY A 74 -18.00 0.83 10.96
CA GLY A 74 -16.93 1.75 11.33
C GLY A 74 -16.42 2.61 10.17
N MET A 75 -15.32 3.33 10.39
CA MET A 75 -14.88 4.35 9.44
C MET A 75 -14.36 3.76 8.12
N ARG A 76 -15.07 4.04 7.03
CA ARG A 76 -14.70 3.68 5.66
C ARG A 76 -14.49 4.92 4.81
N TRP A 77 -13.58 4.87 3.84
CA TRP A 77 -13.37 5.98 2.92
C TRP A 77 -12.85 5.51 1.56
N VAL A 78 -12.90 6.43 0.60
CA VAL A 78 -12.31 6.27 -0.72
C VAL A 78 -11.19 7.29 -0.88
N GLU A 79 -9.97 6.82 -1.08
CA GLU A 79 -8.83 7.63 -1.52
C GLU A 79 -8.90 7.80 -3.04
N ILE A 80 -8.88 9.05 -3.50
CA ILE A 80 -8.77 9.41 -4.90
C ILE A 80 -7.34 9.92 -5.11
N PRO A 81 -6.42 9.09 -5.63
CA PRO A 81 -5.06 9.52 -5.88
C PRO A 81 -4.98 10.51 -7.04
N ALA A 82 -3.91 11.30 -7.09
CA ALA A 82 -3.62 12.17 -8.22
C ALA A 82 -3.42 11.36 -9.52
N HIS A 83 -2.88 10.14 -9.39
CA HIS A 83 -2.66 9.20 -10.49
C HIS A 83 -3.04 7.78 -10.08
N GLY A 84 -3.67 7.05 -11.01
CA GLY A 84 -4.04 5.65 -10.82
C GLY A 84 -5.47 5.44 -10.29
N PRO A 85 -5.82 4.20 -9.91
CA PRO A 85 -7.18 3.84 -9.53
C PRO A 85 -7.54 4.32 -8.12
N LYS A 86 -8.84 4.56 -7.89
CA LYS A 86 -9.38 4.81 -6.55
C LYS A 86 -9.12 3.61 -5.63
N LEU A 87 -8.84 3.90 -4.37
CA LEU A 87 -8.66 2.89 -3.33
C LEU A 87 -9.80 3.00 -2.33
N VAL A 88 -10.38 1.87 -1.96
CA VAL A 88 -11.37 1.80 -0.88
C VAL A 88 -10.65 1.29 0.35
N LEU A 89 -10.79 2.01 1.47
CA LEU A 89 -10.12 1.68 2.72
C LEU A 89 -11.10 1.67 3.89
N ARG A 90 -10.76 0.90 4.91
CA ARG A 90 -11.50 0.80 6.16
C ARG A 90 -10.53 0.84 7.34
N LYS A 91 -10.92 1.51 8.42
CA LYS A 91 -10.21 1.47 9.69
C LYS A 91 -10.61 0.19 10.42
N ILE A 92 -9.64 -0.69 10.70
CA ILE A 92 -9.87 -1.99 11.36
C ILE A 92 -9.55 -1.91 12.85
N LYS A 93 -8.59 -1.07 13.24
CA LYS A 93 -8.16 -0.91 14.62
C LYS A 93 -7.65 0.50 14.85
N GLU A 94 -8.04 1.07 15.98
CA GLU A 94 -7.55 2.36 16.45
C GLU A 94 -7.33 2.28 17.96
N VAL A 95 -6.08 2.40 18.37
CA VAL A 95 -5.70 2.53 19.78
C VAL A 95 -4.96 3.86 19.88
N PRO A 96 -5.59 4.89 20.48
CA PRO A 96 -5.05 6.25 20.53
C PRO A 96 -3.57 6.28 20.92
N GLN A 97 -2.77 6.97 20.09
CA GLN A 97 -1.33 7.17 20.27
C GLN A 97 -0.49 5.88 20.41
N LYS A 98 -1.02 4.72 20.01
CA LYS A 98 -0.33 3.43 20.11
C LYS A 98 -0.34 2.66 18.80
N GLU A 99 -1.50 2.55 18.17
CA GLU A 99 -1.65 1.69 17.00
C GLU A 99 -2.81 2.11 16.11
N LEU A 100 -2.56 2.15 14.80
CA LEU A 100 -3.56 2.35 13.78
C LEU A 100 -3.43 1.26 12.72
N VAL A 101 -4.53 0.58 12.41
CA VAL A 101 -4.59 -0.42 11.34
C VAL A 101 -5.69 -0.04 10.36
N VAL A 102 -5.28 0.11 9.10
CA VAL A 102 -6.16 0.37 7.97
C VAL A 102 -6.08 -0.79 6.97
N GLN A 103 -7.21 -1.18 6.40
CA GLN A 103 -7.31 -2.24 5.40
C GLN A 103 -7.69 -1.64 4.06
N VAL A 104 -7.07 -2.14 3.00
CA VAL A 104 -7.42 -1.82 1.62
C VAL A 104 -8.37 -2.91 1.11
N GLU A 105 -9.45 -2.49 0.46
CA GLU A 105 -10.50 -3.35 -0.04
C GLU A 105 -10.71 -3.19 -1.55
N ARG A 106 -11.16 -4.29 -2.18
CA ARG A 106 -11.72 -4.25 -3.53
C ARG A 106 -13.10 -4.89 -3.49
N GLY A 107 -14.14 -4.05 -3.50
CA GLY A 107 -15.49 -4.51 -3.21
C GLY A 107 -15.62 -4.90 -1.73
N LYS A 108 -15.98 -6.16 -1.46
CA LYS A 108 -16.03 -6.75 -0.11
C LYS A 108 -14.79 -7.58 0.25
N THR A 109 -13.80 -7.67 -0.64
CA THR A 109 -12.63 -8.53 -0.44
C THR A 109 -11.44 -7.71 0.06
N PRO A 110 -10.82 -8.08 1.20
CA PRO A 110 -9.55 -7.51 1.65
C PRO A 110 -8.44 -7.72 0.62
N ARG A 111 -7.56 -6.74 0.45
CA ARG A 111 -6.43 -6.80 -0.50
C ARG A 111 -5.09 -6.46 0.14
N GLY A 112 -5.09 -6.16 1.43
CA GLY A 112 -3.91 -5.75 2.17
C GLY A 112 -4.25 -4.87 3.35
N LYS A 113 -3.25 -4.63 4.21
CA LYS A 113 -3.38 -3.79 5.40
C LYS A 113 -2.15 -2.91 5.54
N ARG A 114 -2.33 -1.69 6.04
CA ARG A 114 -1.25 -0.84 6.55
C ARG A 114 -1.47 -0.66 8.04
N GLN A 115 -0.43 -0.94 8.81
CA GLN A 115 -0.39 -0.78 10.25
C GLN A 115 0.71 0.21 10.60
N ALA A 116 0.42 1.08 11.56
CA ALA A 116 1.38 1.98 12.18
C ALA A 116 1.35 1.75 13.69
N VAL A 117 2.49 1.41 14.28
CA VAL A 117 2.68 1.28 15.73
C VAL A 117 3.60 2.39 16.19
N PHE A 118 3.18 3.10 17.24
CA PHE A 118 3.81 4.33 17.69
C PHE A 118 4.51 4.12 19.03
N THR A 119 5.65 4.78 19.20
CA THR A 119 6.37 4.81 20.48
C THR A 119 7.04 6.17 20.63
N ALA A 120 6.70 6.90 21.69
CA ALA A 120 7.43 8.12 22.05
C ALA A 120 8.86 7.77 22.46
N VAL A 121 9.83 8.52 21.94
CA VAL A 121 11.26 8.34 22.22
C VAL A 121 11.94 9.70 22.35
N PRO A 122 13.14 9.78 22.96
CA PRO A 122 13.93 11.01 22.89
C PRO A 122 14.14 11.43 21.43
N GLY A 123 13.83 12.68 21.11
CA GLY A 123 13.95 13.23 19.75
C GLY A 123 12.72 13.06 18.84
N GLY A 124 11.61 12.47 19.31
CA GLY A 124 10.34 12.47 18.60
C GLY A 124 9.54 11.18 18.75
N THR A 125 8.99 10.70 17.64
CA THR A 125 8.12 9.52 17.62
C THR A 125 8.71 8.45 16.72
N ARG A 126 8.99 7.28 17.27
CA ARG A 126 9.31 6.10 16.47
C ARG A 126 8.01 5.50 15.97
N VAL A 127 7.91 5.31 14.66
CA VAL A 127 6.77 4.64 14.03
C VAL A 127 7.25 3.39 13.30
N THR A 128 6.65 2.26 13.63
CA THR A 128 6.82 1.01 12.88
C THR A 128 5.66 0.88 11.91
N PHE A 129 5.95 1.03 10.63
CA PHE A 129 4.97 0.82 9.56
C PHE A 129 5.10 -0.60 9.01
N THR A 130 3.98 -1.30 8.93
CA THR A 130 3.87 -2.61 8.29
C THR A 130 2.80 -2.54 7.22
N GLU A 131 3.16 -2.78 5.97
CA GLU A 131 2.21 -2.88 4.86
C GLU A 131 2.20 -4.29 4.30
N THR A 132 1.00 -4.84 4.12
CA THR A 132 0.75 -6.16 3.53
C THR A 132 -0.09 -5.99 2.27
N SER A 133 0.14 -6.85 1.28
CA SER A 133 -0.66 -6.89 0.07
C SER A 133 -0.95 -8.33 -0.33
N GLU A 134 -2.19 -8.60 -0.73
CA GLU A 134 -2.66 -9.90 -1.18
C GLU A 134 -2.93 -9.88 -2.69
N ILE A 135 -2.23 -10.74 -3.41
CA ILE A 135 -2.26 -10.84 -4.86
C ILE A 135 -2.57 -12.29 -5.24
N SER A 136 -3.84 -12.57 -5.49
CA SER A 136 -4.31 -13.91 -5.87
C SER A 136 -3.79 -14.36 -7.24
N ASN A 137 -3.79 -13.48 -8.24
CA ASN A 137 -3.44 -13.80 -9.62
C ASN A 137 -1.92 -14.02 -9.82
N PRO A 138 -1.45 -15.18 -10.31
CA PRO A 138 -0.03 -15.48 -10.54
C PRO A 138 0.71 -14.44 -11.38
N LEU A 139 0.12 -13.98 -12.50
CA LEU A 139 0.73 -12.93 -13.33
C LEU A 139 0.87 -11.61 -12.57
N GLY A 140 -0.08 -11.30 -11.68
CA GLY A 140 0.00 -10.16 -10.79
C GLY A 140 1.16 -10.28 -9.79
N ARG A 141 1.38 -11.49 -9.24
CA ARG A 141 2.48 -11.77 -8.30
C ARG A 141 3.84 -11.56 -8.96
N PHE A 142 4.03 -12.09 -10.17
CA PHE A 142 5.25 -11.88 -10.95
C PHE A 142 5.52 -10.39 -11.20
N ARG A 143 4.51 -9.63 -11.65
CA ARG A 143 4.63 -8.18 -11.87
C ARG A 143 4.96 -7.41 -10.59
N ALA A 144 4.37 -7.80 -9.46
CA ALA A 144 4.63 -7.17 -8.17
C ALA A 144 6.05 -7.48 -7.66
N HIS A 145 6.53 -8.71 -7.87
CA HIS A 145 7.85 -9.18 -7.49
C HIS A 145 8.96 -8.42 -8.24
N ILE A 146 8.90 -8.31 -9.56
CA ILE A 146 9.89 -7.54 -10.35
C ILE A 146 9.87 -6.05 -10.00
N GLY A 147 8.70 -5.52 -9.61
CA GLY A 147 8.51 -4.09 -9.41
C GLY A 147 8.90 -3.54 -8.04
N SER A 148 9.08 -4.36 -6.99
CA SER A 148 9.21 -3.92 -5.57
C SER A 148 8.18 -2.86 -5.16
N LYS A 149 6.97 -2.90 -5.73
CA LYS A 149 6.03 -1.77 -5.67
C LYS A 149 5.56 -1.47 -4.25
N LEU A 150 5.48 -2.49 -3.40
CA LEU A 150 5.03 -2.34 -2.02
C LEU A 150 6.03 -1.50 -1.21
N ASP A 151 7.32 -1.84 -1.26
CA ASP A 151 8.38 -1.08 -0.60
C ASP A 151 8.46 0.35 -1.10
N LYS A 152 8.41 0.56 -2.42
CA LYS A 152 8.44 1.90 -3.02
C LYS A 152 7.25 2.76 -2.55
N ARG A 153 6.05 2.19 -2.53
CA ARG A 153 4.84 2.89 -2.06
C ARG A 153 4.94 3.23 -0.57
N LEU A 154 5.37 2.28 0.25
CA LEU A 154 5.52 2.50 1.69
C LEU A 154 6.59 3.57 1.99
N ASN A 155 7.75 3.47 1.33
CA ASN A 155 8.82 4.46 1.48
C ASN A 155 8.36 5.86 1.03
N HIS A 156 7.61 5.96 -0.07
CA HIS A 156 7.08 7.22 -0.55
C HIS A 156 6.09 7.85 0.44
N TYR A 157 5.15 7.06 0.98
CA TYR A 157 4.23 7.49 2.03
C TYR A 157 4.96 8.00 3.28
N ILE A 158 5.96 7.26 3.75
CA ILE A 158 6.80 7.63 4.89
C ILE A 158 7.58 8.93 4.60
N ALA A 159 8.12 9.08 3.39
CA ALA A 159 8.88 10.27 3.02
C ALA A 159 7.99 11.53 2.99
N GLN A 160 6.75 11.41 2.52
CA GLN A 160 5.76 12.49 2.59
C GLN A 160 5.47 12.89 4.04
N LEU A 161 5.23 11.91 4.93
CA LEU A 161 4.99 12.16 6.35
C LEU A 161 6.18 12.86 7.01
N LYS A 162 7.41 12.39 6.74
CA LYS A 162 8.61 13.01 7.30
C LYS A 162 8.80 14.44 6.79
N ARG A 163 8.52 14.71 5.51
CA ARG A 163 8.58 16.06 4.93
C ARG A 163 7.62 17.02 5.64
N HIS A 164 6.39 16.57 5.94
CA HIS A 164 5.40 17.36 6.68
C HIS A 164 5.95 17.94 8.00
N PHE A 165 6.76 17.15 8.73
CA PHE A 165 7.35 17.54 10.01
C PHE A 165 8.79 18.08 9.93
N SER A 166 9.37 18.15 8.73
CA SER A 166 10.72 18.69 8.52
C SER A 166 10.72 20.14 8.04
N SER A 167 9.55 20.79 8.06
CA SER A 167 9.34 22.17 7.62
C SER A 167 9.56 23.16 8.76
#